data_AF-A0A7G1IM67-F1
#
_entry.id   AF-A0A7G1IM67-F1
#
_cell.length_a   1.000
_cell.length_b   1.000
_cell.length_c   1.000
_cell.angle_alpha   90.00
_cell.angle_beta   90.00
_cell.angle_gamma   90.00
#
_symmetry.space_group_name_H-M   'P 1'
#
loop_
_entity.id
_entity.type
_entity.pdbx_description
1 polymer ?
#
loop_
_entity_poly.entity_id
_entity_poly.type
_entity_poly.pdbx_seq_one_letter_code
_entity_poly.pdbx_strand_id
1 'polypeptide(L)'
;MGGTFDPQPFPVYVTTINGAYIQFLFPGANAAGLTYPAQFWPLTLNLGNLTINESIAQGVVDLNNAITSQLNASHNVIDFGFSQSSVVATNEMYALMNLPLASVPIPANFHSCWPVIPPPRTGASLPASRVSTSPSWT
;
A
#
# COMPACT_ATOMS: atom_id res chain seq x y z
N MET A 1 -5.91 2.66 -1.31
CA MET A 1 -7.11 1.80 -1.16
C MET A 1 -7.90 2.20 0.08
N GLY A 2 -9.18 1.84 0.15
CA GLY A 2 -10.06 2.08 1.30
C GLY A 2 -9.98 0.98 2.35
N GLY A 3 -10.69 1.13 3.47
CA GLY A 3 -10.78 0.09 4.50
C GLY A 3 -11.79 -1.01 4.17
N THR A 4 -12.00 -1.95 5.10
CA THR A 4 -13.14 -2.89 5.03
C THR A 4 -14.44 -2.10 4.80
N PHE A 5 -15.37 -2.64 4.01
CA PHE A 5 -16.60 -1.98 3.54
C PHE A 5 -16.42 -0.92 2.44
N ASP A 6 -15.20 -0.61 2.01
CA ASP A 6 -14.91 0.41 1.00
C ASP A 6 -14.19 -0.19 -0.23
N PRO A 7 -14.89 -1.04 -1.03
CA PRO A 7 -14.30 -1.70 -2.18
C PRO A 7 -13.95 -0.72 -3.30
N GLN A 8 -14.62 0.43 -3.35
CA GLN A 8 -14.30 1.53 -4.25
C GLN A 8 -14.23 2.84 -3.44
N PRO A 9 -13.01 3.33 -3.14
CA PRO A 9 -12.84 4.53 -2.34
C PRO A 9 -13.59 5.72 -2.91
N PHE A 10 -14.44 6.34 -2.09
CA PHE A 10 -15.20 7.51 -2.51
C PHE A 10 -14.28 8.68 -2.91
N PRO A 11 -14.66 9.51 -3.89
CA PRO A 11 -13.85 10.65 -4.30
C PRO A 11 -13.49 11.61 -3.16
N VAL A 12 -14.40 11.81 -2.21
CA VAL A 12 -14.17 12.66 -1.02
C VAL A 12 -13.05 12.10 -0.12
N TYR A 13 -13.00 10.77 0.05
CA TYR A 13 -11.94 10.11 0.81
C TYR A 13 -10.59 10.31 0.11
N VAL A 14 -10.52 10.03 -1.20
CA VAL A 14 -9.29 10.19 -2.00
C VAL A 14 -8.79 11.64 -1.95
N THR A 15 -9.70 12.60 -2.08
CA THR A 15 -9.37 14.04 -2.04
C THR A 15 -8.85 14.46 -0.66
N THR A 16 -9.45 13.93 0.41
CA THR A 16 -9.04 14.21 1.80
C THR A 16 -7.63 13.67 2.07
N ILE A 17 -7.36 12.41 1.70
CA ILE A 17 -6.03 11.81 1.86
C ILE A 17 -5.00 12.53 0.98
N ASN A 18 -5.38 12.91 -0.25
CA ASN A 18 -4.51 13.64 -1.16
C ASN A 18 -4.03 14.95 -0.54
N GLY A 19 -4.95 15.76 -0.02
CA GLY A 19 -4.63 17.04 0.60
C GLY A 19 -3.88 16.91 1.93
N ALA A 20 -4.22 15.93 2.75
CA ALA A 20 -3.65 15.78 4.09
C ALA A 20 -2.26 15.13 4.10
N TYR A 21 -1.99 14.20 3.18
CA TYR A 21 -0.77 13.38 3.22
C TYR A 21 -0.01 13.41 1.90
N ILE A 22 -0.67 13.16 0.77
CA ILE A 22 0.03 12.91 -0.50
C ILE A 22 0.69 14.19 -1.02
N GLN A 23 -0.02 15.31 -1.10
CA GLN A 23 0.57 16.56 -1.59
C GLN A 23 1.62 17.14 -0.64
N PHE A 24 1.54 16.83 0.66
CA PHE A 24 2.54 17.27 1.64
C PHE A 24 3.86 16.50 1.48
N LEU A 25 3.79 15.18 1.30
CA LEU A 25 4.98 14.32 1.18
C LEU A 25 5.50 14.20 -0.25
N PHE A 26 4.60 14.27 -1.24
CA PHE A 26 4.87 14.07 -2.67
C PHE A 26 4.13 15.13 -3.52
N PRO A 27 4.57 16.40 -3.48
CA PRO A 27 3.91 17.47 -4.22
C PRO A 27 3.80 17.16 -5.72
N GLY A 28 2.61 17.34 -6.29
CA GLY A 28 2.34 17.10 -7.71
C GLY A 28 2.01 15.64 -8.08
N ALA A 29 2.01 14.72 -7.12
CA ALA A 29 1.53 13.35 -7.35
C ALA A 29 0.03 13.32 -7.69
N ASN A 30 -0.39 12.38 -8.54
CA ASN A 30 -1.80 12.16 -8.86
C ASN A 30 -2.36 11.03 -7.99
N ALA A 31 -3.31 11.37 -7.11
CA ALA A 31 -3.95 10.41 -6.21
C ALA A 31 -5.23 9.83 -6.84
N ALA A 32 -5.33 8.51 -6.87
CA ALA A 32 -6.51 7.78 -7.32
C ALA A 32 -6.90 6.67 -6.33
N GLY A 33 -8.19 6.35 -6.27
CA GLY A 33 -8.70 5.20 -5.52
C GLY A 33 -8.43 3.90 -6.27
N LEU A 34 -7.92 2.89 -5.57
CA LEU A 34 -7.76 1.53 -6.09
C LEU A 34 -8.90 0.65 -5.59
N THR A 35 -9.60 0.00 -6.52
CA THR A 35 -10.64 -0.99 -6.25
C THR A 35 -10.04 -2.30 -5.76
N TYR A 36 -10.63 -2.89 -4.73
CA TYR A 36 -10.32 -4.24 -4.25
C TYR A 36 -11.52 -4.80 -3.47
N PRO A 37 -11.54 -6.07 -3.05
CA PRO A 37 -12.76 -6.65 -2.46
C PRO A 37 -13.24 -5.98 -1.17
N ALA A 38 -12.33 -5.57 -0.27
CA ALA A 38 -12.66 -4.95 1.02
C ALA A 38 -13.66 -5.74 1.91
N GLN A 39 -13.68 -7.06 1.77
CA GLN A 39 -14.64 -7.95 2.43
C GLN A 39 -14.13 -8.48 3.76
N PHE A 40 -15.08 -8.75 4.65
CA PHE A 40 -14.91 -9.47 5.89
C PHE A 40 -16.21 -10.23 6.16
N TRP A 41 -16.42 -11.36 5.48
CA TRP A 41 -17.60 -12.19 5.73
C TRP A 41 -17.59 -12.72 7.17
N PRO A 42 -18.73 -12.71 7.89
CA PRO A 42 -20.09 -12.36 7.44
C PRO A 42 -20.51 -10.91 7.71
N LEU A 43 -19.60 -9.98 8.04
CA LEU A 43 -19.97 -8.58 8.32
C LEU A 43 -20.28 -7.77 7.05
N THR A 44 -19.78 -8.22 5.90
CA THR A 44 -19.86 -7.53 4.59
C THR A 44 -20.81 -8.26 3.63
N LEU A 45 -21.97 -8.72 4.10
CA LEU A 45 -22.93 -9.52 3.31
C LEU A 45 -23.33 -8.91 1.97
N ASN A 46 -23.31 -7.58 1.86
CA ASN A 46 -23.68 -6.86 0.64
C ASN A 46 -22.54 -6.74 -0.38
N LEU A 47 -21.32 -7.14 -0.03
CA LEU A 47 -20.14 -7.07 -0.90
C LEU A 47 -19.71 -8.43 -1.45
N GLY A 48 -20.03 -9.52 -0.75
CA GLY A 48 -19.71 -10.88 -1.16
C GLY A 48 -19.55 -11.83 0.01
N ASN A 49 -18.80 -12.90 -0.21
CA ASN A 49 -18.61 -14.02 0.71
C ASN A 49 -17.15 -14.32 1.06
N LEU A 50 -16.21 -13.44 0.70
CA LEU A 50 -14.81 -13.66 1.02
C LEU A 50 -14.58 -13.47 2.52
N THR A 51 -13.86 -14.42 3.10
CA THR A 51 -13.24 -14.25 4.41
C THR A 51 -12.24 -13.09 4.35
N ILE A 52 -11.86 -12.56 5.53
CA ILE A 52 -10.88 -11.47 5.58
C ILE A 52 -9.55 -11.83 4.91
N ASN A 53 -9.11 -13.10 5.04
CA ASN A 53 -7.86 -13.55 4.46
C ASN A 53 -7.95 -13.65 2.93
N GLU A 54 -9.06 -14.14 2.39
CA GLU A 54 -9.28 -14.18 0.94
C GLU A 54 -9.39 -12.78 0.35
N SER A 55 -10.09 -11.86 1.04
CA SER A 55 -10.16 -10.45 0.65
C SER A 55 -8.79 -9.79 0.60
N ILE A 56 -7.94 -10.05 1.61
CA ILE A 56 -6.56 -9.53 1.64
C ILE A 56 -5.73 -10.14 0.52
N ALA A 57 -5.81 -11.45 0.30
CA ALA A 57 -5.03 -12.14 -0.74
C ALA A 57 -5.37 -11.62 -2.14
N GLN A 58 -6.66 -11.44 -2.44
CA GLN A 58 -7.09 -10.85 -3.71
C GLN A 58 -6.69 -9.37 -3.80
N GLY A 59 -6.78 -8.62 -2.70
CA GLY A 59 -6.32 -7.24 -2.65
C GLY A 59 -4.83 -7.08 -2.99
N VAL A 60 -3.98 -8.03 -2.60
CA VAL A 60 -2.55 -8.03 -2.96
C VAL A 60 -2.38 -8.19 -4.47
N VAL A 61 -3.14 -9.10 -5.10
CA VAL A 61 -3.13 -9.27 -6.55
C VAL A 61 -3.59 -7.99 -7.27
N ASP A 62 -4.67 -7.38 -6.80
CA ASP A 62 -5.21 -6.15 -7.39
C ASP A 62 -4.22 -4.98 -7.26
N LEU A 63 -3.56 -4.86 -6.12
CA LEU A 63 -2.51 -3.87 -5.89
C LEU A 63 -1.28 -4.11 -6.77
N ASN A 64 -0.78 -5.33 -6.85
CA ASN A 64 0.36 -5.67 -7.71
C ASN A 64 0.06 -5.34 -9.19
N ASN A 65 -1.14 -5.63 -9.66
CA ASN A 65 -1.56 -5.30 -11.03
C ASN A 65 -1.56 -3.78 -11.27
N ALA A 66 -2.08 -3.00 -10.31
CA ALA A 66 -2.09 -1.55 -10.38
C ALA A 66 -0.67 -0.97 -10.37
N ILE A 67 0.20 -1.43 -9.47
CA ILE A 67 1.61 -1.03 -9.39
C ILE A 67 2.31 -1.34 -10.72
N THR A 68 2.20 -2.58 -11.20
CA THR A 68 2.82 -3.03 -12.44
C THR A 68 2.36 -2.19 -13.63
N SER A 69 1.06 -1.87 -13.71
CA SER A 69 0.53 -1.01 -14.77
C SER A 69 1.14 0.39 -14.77
N GLN A 70 1.33 1.00 -13.60
CA GLN A 70 1.92 2.33 -13.49
C GLN A 70 3.42 2.33 -13.77
N LEU A 71 4.14 1.32 -13.27
CA LEU A 71 5.56 1.16 -13.55
C LEU A 71 5.84 0.92 -15.04
N ASN A 72 5.00 0.12 -15.72
CA ASN A 72 5.09 -0.07 -17.17
C ASN A 72 4.83 1.22 -17.96
N ALA A 73 4.07 2.16 -17.39
CA ALA A 73 3.89 3.51 -17.93
C ALA A 73 5.02 4.48 -17.56
N SER A 74 6.11 4.00 -16.93
CA SER A 74 7.23 4.80 -16.44
C SER A 74 6.83 5.83 -15.37
N HIS A 75 5.77 5.56 -14.61
CA HIS A 75 5.39 6.38 -13.45
C HIS A 75 6.05 5.87 -12.17
N ASN A 76 6.24 6.80 -11.22
CA ASN A 76 6.52 6.44 -9.82
C ASN A 76 5.20 6.20 -9.10
N VAL A 77 5.19 5.21 -8.20
CA VAL A 77 3.99 4.77 -7.49
C VAL A 77 4.12 5.06 -6.00
N ILE A 78 3.07 5.65 -5.44
CA ILE A 78 2.92 5.81 -4.00
C ILE A 78 1.66 5.04 -3.61
N ASP A 79 1.80 4.16 -2.62
CA ASP A 79 0.68 3.40 -2.08
C ASP A 79 0.31 3.90 -0.68
N PHE A 80 -1.00 4.03 -0.47
CA PHE A 80 -1.61 4.44 0.78
C PHE A 80 -2.69 3.44 1.17
N GLY A 81 -2.48 2.79 2.32
CA GLY A 81 -3.40 1.81 2.88
C GLY A 81 -4.04 2.29 4.18
N PHE A 82 -5.32 1.99 4.37
CA PHE A 82 -6.06 2.23 5.62
C PHE A 82 -6.80 0.96 6.06
N SER A 83 -6.73 0.61 7.36
CA SER A 83 -7.43 -0.55 7.94
C SER A 83 -7.05 -1.88 7.24
N GLN A 84 -7.98 -2.58 6.58
CA GLN A 84 -7.67 -3.84 5.88
C GLN A 84 -6.70 -3.63 4.72
N SER A 85 -6.82 -2.55 3.95
CA SER A 85 -5.90 -2.31 2.84
C SER A 85 -4.50 -1.92 3.30
N SER A 86 -4.36 -1.53 4.58
CA SER A 86 -3.06 -1.58 5.22
C SER A 86 -2.54 -3.03 5.20
N VAL A 87 -3.24 -4.03 5.70
CA VAL A 87 -2.65 -5.40 5.65
C VAL A 87 -2.29 -5.84 4.21
N VAL A 88 -3.10 -5.48 3.22
CA VAL A 88 -2.81 -5.68 1.79
C VAL A 88 -1.47 -5.06 1.36
N ALA A 89 -1.30 -3.75 1.58
CA ALA A 89 -0.14 -3.03 1.10
C ALA A 89 1.18 -3.48 1.78
N THR A 90 1.10 -4.03 3.00
CA THR A 90 2.24 -4.56 3.73
C THR A 90 2.66 -5.90 3.14
N ASN A 91 1.67 -6.76 2.87
CA ASN A 91 1.91 -8.03 2.21
C ASN A 91 2.52 -7.85 0.82
N GLU A 92 2.04 -6.86 0.06
CA GLU A 92 2.60 -6.54 -1.25
C GLU A 92 4.03 -6.01 -1.15
N MET A 93 4.33 -5.12 -0.20
CA MET A 93 5.70 -4.69 0.05
C MET A 93 6.64 -5.87 0.31
N TYR A 94 6.23 -6.83 1.16
CA TYR A 94 7.03 -8.02 1.40
C TYR A 94 7.19 -8.90 0.15
N ALA A 95 6.14 -9.03 -0.67
CA ALA A 95 6.20 -9.76 -1.92
C ALA A 95 7.21 -9.13 -2.89
N LEU A 96 7.16 -7.81 -3.07
CA LEU A 96 8.08 -7.04 -3.92
C LEU A 96 9.51 -7.08 -3.42
N MET A 97 9.74 -7.01 -2.10
CA MET A 97 11.08 -7.12 -1.50
C MET A 97 11.71 -8.51 -1.65
N ASN A 98 10.90 -9.55 -1.81
CA ASN A 98 11.35 -10.92 -2.02
C ASN A 98 11.60 -11.27 -3.49
N LEU A 99 11.37 -10.34 -4.43
CA LEU A 99 11.69 -10.56 -5.84
C LEU A 99 13.22 -10.64 -6.05
N PRO A 100 13.68 -11.40 -7.07
CA PRO A 100 15.09 -11.35 -7.49
C PRO A 100 15.50 -9.90 -7.78
N LEU A 101 16.75 -9.51 -7.46
CA LEU A 101 17.23 -8.13 -7.59
C LEU A 101 17.02 -7.50 -8.98
N ALA A 102 16.94 -8.32 -10.04
CA ALA A 102 16.65 -7.88 -11.41
C ALA A 102 15.18 -7.51 -11.67
N SER A 103 14.27 -7.82 -10.74
CA SER A 103 12.81 -7.67 -10.87
C SER A 103 12.21 -6.80 -9.76
N VAL A 104 13.00 -6.35 -8.79
CA VAL A 104 12.54 -5.41 -7.75
C VAL A 104 12.32 -4.04 -8.40
N PRO A 105 11.12 -3.43 -8.29
CA PRO A 105 10.95 -2.01 -8.59
C PRO A 105 11.94 -1.21 -7.74
N ILE A 106 12.92 -0.56 -8.37
CA ILE A 106 14.01 0.13 -7.67
C ILE A 106 13.40 1.10 -6.63
N PRO A 107 13.96 1.21 -5.41
CA PRO A 107 13.37 2.00 -4.30
C PRO A 107 13.07 3.47 -4.60
N ALA A 108 13.58 4.02 -5.70
CA ALA A 108 13.26 5.36 -6.17
C ALA A 108 11.81 5.51 -6.67
N ASN A 109 11.15 4.42 -7.08
CA ASN A 109 9.89 4.47 -7.81
C ASN A 109 8.69 3.93 -7.02
N PHE A 110 8.89 3.46 -5.78
CA PHE A 110 7.82 2.95 -4.92
C PHE A 110 7.93 3.47 -3.48
N HIS A 111 6.87 4.11 -2.98
CA HIS A 111 6.79 4.59 -1.59
C HIS A 111 5.49 4.14 -0.94
N SER A 112 5.51 3.80 0.35
CA SER A 112 4.32 3.32 1.07
C SER A 112 4.07 4.10 2.37
N CYS A 113 2.81 4.49 2.62
CA CYS A 113 2.41 5.29 3.80
C CYS A 113 1.26 4.65 4.61
N TRP A 114 1.37 4.72 5.95
CA TRP A 114 0.56 3.94 6.90
C TRP A 114 0.09 4.76 8.10
N PRO A 115 -1.22 4.91 8.34
CA PRO A 115 -1.71 5.62 9.51
C PRO A 115 -2.05 4.74 10.74
N VAL A 116 -2.28 3.41 10.66
CA VAL A 116 -2.96 2.69 11.79
C VAL A 116 -2.47 1.27 12.19
N ILE A 117 -1.53 0.58 11.53
CA ILE A 117 -1.16 -0.80 11.98
C ILE A 117 0.36 -1.02 12.04
N PRO A 118 0.95 -1.38 13.21
CA PRO A 118 2.31 -1.90 13.26
C PRO A 118 2.35 -3.34 12.74
N PRO A 119 3.43 -3.75 12.04
CA PRO A 119 3.52 -5.06 11.40
C PRO A 119 3.38 -6.21 12.42
N PRO A 120 2.85 -7.38 12.00
CA PRO A 120 2.93 -8.60 12.80
C PRO A 120 4.40 -8.90 13.12
N ARG A 121 4.72 -9.13 14.40
CA ARG A 121 6.07 -9.54 14.82
C ARG A 121 6.33 -10.99 14.41
N THR A 122 6.75 -11.21 13.16
CA THR A 122 7.38 -12.46 12.75
C THR A 122 8.87 -12.23 12.58
N GLY A 123 9.61 -12.44 13.67
CA GLY A 123 10.96 -13.04 13.77
C GLY A 123 12.10 -12.76 12.77
N ALA A 124 11.98 -11.88 11.79
CA ALA A 124 13.04 -11.59 10.84
C ALA A 124 13.87 -10.41 11.34
N SER A 125 14.98 -10.73 12.03
CA SER A 125 16.04 -9.76 12.30
C SER A 125 16.54 -9.16 10.99
N LEU A 126 16.38 -7.84 10.83
CA LEU A 126 17.03 -7.06 9.78
C LEU A 126 18.55 -7.25 9.87
N PRO A 127 19.28 -7.57 8.78
CA PRO A 127 20.72 -7.41 8.77
C PRO A 127 21.01 -5.90 8.80
N ALA A 128 21.60 -5.45 9.90
CA ALA A 128 22.14 -4.10 10.04
C ALA A 128 23.12 -3.81 8.91
N SER A 129 22.86 -2.76 8.13
CA SER A 129 23.83 -2.25 7.16
C SER A 129 23.71 -0.73 7.01
N ARG A 130 24.56 -0.07 7.81
CA ARG A 130 25.13 1.28 7.68
C ARG A 130 24.17 2.48 7.70
N VAL A 131 24.04 3.01 8.91
CA VAL A 131 24.03 4.46 9.20
C VAL A 131 25.07 5.15 8.31
N SER A 132 24.62 6.00 7.39
CA SER A 132 25.42 7.06 6.80
C SER A 132 25.05 8.37 7.52
N THR A 133 26.07 9.11 7.87
CA THR A 133 26.16 10.18 8.88
C THR A 133 25.21 11.38 8.67
N SER A 134 24.73 11.94 9.78
CA SER A 134 24.03 13.23 9.83
C SER A 134 24.84 14.39 9.26
N PRO A 135 24.18 15.51 8.93
CA PRO A 135 24.68 16.81 9.35
C PRO A 135 23.75 17.45 10.39
N SER A 136 24.39 18.00 11.41
CA SER A 136 23.88 18.89 12.45
C SER A 136 23.21 20.15 11.85
N TRP A 137 22.05 20.52 12.37
CA TRP A 137 21.52 21.88 12.24
C TRP A 137 21.97 22.70 13.45
N THR A 138 22.74 23.75 13.20
CA THR A 138 22.87 24.91 14.10
C THR A 138 21.57 25.70 14.12
#